data_AF-A0AAD9VCT3-F1
#
_entry.id   AF-A0AAD9VCT3-F1
#
_cell.length_a   1.000
_cell.length_b   1.000
_cell.length_c   1.000
_cell.angle_alpha   90.00
_cell.angle_beta   90.00
_cell.angle_gamma   90.00
#
_symmetry.space_group_name_H-M   'P 1'
#
loop_
_entity.id
_entity.type
_entity.pdbx_description
1 polymer ?
#
loop_
_entity_poly.entity_id
_entity_poly.type
_entity_poly.pdbx_seq_one_letter_code
_entity_poly.pdbx_strand_id
1 'polypeptide(L)'
;MDQQMSARTGANSQSFRNCRLQIVKGDHALSTQDAGDCVVDVFEDSKNSLDIRIRSGNQYLPSFKVTKDTDHCQLGRLRYVIDLPQQNSSVLLNFTHREDKTEWVNVEEWGS
;
A
#
# COMPACT_ATOMS: atom_id res chain seq x y z
N MET A 1 -17.56 18.10 27.86
CA MET A 1 -16.47 17.13 27.66
C MET A 1 -16.15 17.19 26.17
N ASP A 2 -15.19 18.03 25.83
CA ASP A 2 -14.78 18.29 24.46
C ASP A 2 -14.04 17.08 23.91
N GLN A 3 -14.52 16.56 22.77
CA GLN A 3 -13.82 15.54 22.02
C GLN A 3 -12.51 16.13 21.51
N GLN A 4 -11.43 15.44 21.87
CA GLN A 4 -10.06 15.77 21.53
C GLN A 4 -9.92 15.72 20.00
N MET A 5 -9.99 16.89 19.35
CA MET A 5 -9.57 17.08 17.97
C MET A 5 -8.12 16.60 17.86
N SER A 6 -7.93 15.41 17.29
CA SER A 6 -6.60 14.97 16.90
C SER A 6 -6.07 15.95 15.87
N ALA A 7 -5.02 16.65 16.26
CA ALA A 7 -4.43 17.74 15.51
C ALA A 7 -4.02 17.26 14.11
N ARG A 8 -4.67 17.83 13.09
CA ARG A 8 -4.22 17.79 11.70
C ARG A 8 -2.93 18.61 11.61
N THR A 9 -1.79 17.94 11.67
CA THR A 9 -0.48 18.55 11.43
C THR A 9 0.18 17.89 10.22
N GLY A 10 0.18 18.64 9.11
CA GLY A 10 1.21 18.71 8.06
C GLY A 10 1.89 17.42 7.56
N ALA A 11 1.70 17.16 6.27
CA ALA A 11 2.24 16.04 5.48
C ALA A 11 1.63 14.68 5.87
N ASN A 12 0.49 14.33 5.25
CA ASN A 12 -0.18 13.05 5.39
C ASN A 12 0.65 11.95 4.72
N SER A 13 1.75 11.56 5.36
CA SER A 13 2.55 10.40 4.99
C SER A 13 2.51 9.36 6.10
N GLN A 14 2.22 8.11 5.76
CA GLN A 14 2.20 6.99 6.70
C GLN A 14 3.13 5.88 6.22
N SER A 15 3.88 5.29 7.14
CA SER A 15 4.85 4.23 6.84
C SER A 15 4.48 2.94 7.54
N PHE A 16 4.31 1.88 6.77
CA PHE A 16 4.12 0.51 7.25
C PHE A 16 5.45 -0.23 7.16
N ARG A 17 6.00 -0.65 8.29
CA ARG A 17 7.27 -1.36 8.38
C ARG A 17 7.04 -2.86 8.47
N ASN A 18 8.10 -3.65 8.24
CA ASN A 18 8.06 -5.11 8.34
C ASN A 18 6.93 -5.74 7.51
N CYS A 19 6.68 -5.17 6.33
CA CYS A 19 5.80 -5.76 5.33
C CYS A 19 6.61 -6.73 4.48
N ARG A 20 5.98 -7.69 3.81
CA ARG A 20 6.63 -8.49 2.76
C ARG A 20 5.89 -8.32 1.44
N LEU A 21 6.62 -7.94 0.40
CA LEU A 21 6.07 -7.66 -0.92
C LEU A 21 6.27 -8.83 -1.87
N GLN A 22 5.20 -9.21 -2.57
CA GLN A 22 5.26 -10.07 -3.73
C GLN A 22 4.65 -9.34 -4.94
N ILE A 23 5.33 -9.36 -6.08
CA ILE A 23 4.87 -8.79 -7.34
C ILE A 23 4.51 -9.94 -8.26
N VAL A 24 3.27 -9.99 -8.71
CA VAL A 24 2.75 -10.96 -9.67
C VAL A 24 2.67 -10.27 -11.03
N LYS A 25 3.32 -10.81 -12.06
CA LYS A 25 3.25 -10.28 -13.43
C LYS A 25 2.64 -11.32 -14.36
N GLY A 26 1.77 -10.87 -15.26
CA GLY A 26 1.03 -11.72 -16.18
C GLY A 26 1.07 -11.21 -17.60
N ASP A 27 2.22 -11.31 -18.28
CA ASP A 27 2.29 -11.05 -19.73
C ASP A 27 1.92 -12.32 -20.53
N HIS A 28 2.80 -13.33 -20.50
CA HIS A 28 2.66 -14.58 -21.25
C HIS A 28 2.73 -15.83 -20.36
N ALA A 29 3.33 -15.70 -19.18
CA ALA A 29 3.37 -16.70 -18.13
C ALA A 29 3.28 -15.97 -16.79
N LEU A 30 2.56 -16.55 -15.83
CA LEU A 30 2.51 -16.03 -14.47
C LEU A 30 3.91 -16.11 -13.87
N SER A 31 4.47 -14.96 -13.54
CA SER A 31 5.73 -14.87 -12.80
C SER A 31 5.49 -14.15 -11.48
N THR A 32 6.12 -14.65 -10.43
CA THR A 32 6.06 -14.06 -9.10
C THR A 32 7.47 -13.67 -8.67
N GLN A 33 7.65 -12.40 -8.35
CA GLN A 33 8.87 -11.87 -7.76
C GLN A 33 8.61 -11.59 -6.27
N ASP A 34 9.33 -12.26 -5.39
CA ASP A 34 9.34 -11.94 -3.97
C ASP A 34 10.42 -10.89 -3.70
N ALA A 35 10.01 -9.70 -3.29
CA ALA A 35 10.93 -8.62 -2.98
C ALA A 35 11.36 -8.62 -1.51
N GLY A 36 10.90 -9.59 -0.72
CA GLY A 36 11.26 -9.76 0.69
C GLY A 36 10.68 -8.67 1.59
N ASP A 37 11.36 -8.44 2.71
CA ASP A 37 10.94 -7.50 3.73
C ASP A 37 11.08 -6.06 3.21
N CYS A 38 10.01 -5.28 3.37
CA CYS A 38 9.91 -3.93 2.85
C CYS A 38 9.26 -2.96 3.83
N VAL A 39 9.46 -1.67 3.55
CA VAL A 39 8.71 -0.55 4.12
C VAL A 39 7.83 0.02 3.02
N VAL A 40 6.55 0.19 3.32
CA VAL A 40 5.58 0.83 2.43
C VAL A 40 5.30 2.23 2.96
N ASP A 41 5.69 3.24 2.21
CA ASP A 41 5.45 4.64 2.51
C ASP A 41 4.28 5.12 1.63
N VAL A 42 3.19 5.59 2.26
CA VAL A 42 1.99 6.11 1.61
C VAL A 42 1.97 7.61 1.76
N PHE A 43 1.82 8.34 0.66
CA PHE A 43 1.75 9.79 0.64
C PHE A 43 0.44 10.23 0.00
N GLU A 44 -0.23 11.22 0.58
CA GLU A 44 -1.30 11.92 -0.11
C GLU A 44 -0.71 12.73 -1.29
N ASP A 45 -1.04 12.35 -2.52
CA ASP A 45 -0.60 13.04 -3.75
C ASP A 45 -1.62 14.11 -4.15
N SER A 46 -2.90 13.77 -4.10
CA SER A 46 -4.01 14.70 -4.25
C SER A 46 -5.24 14.19 -3.49
N LYS A 47 -6.31 14.99 -3.44
CA LYS A 47 -7.54 14.66 -2.70
C LYS A 47 -8.10 13.24 -2.96
N ASN A 48 -7.88 12.68 -4.15
CA ASN A 48 -8.41 11.37 -4.55
C ASN A 48 -7.31 10.40 -5.03
N SER A 49 -6.05 10.65 -4.65
CA SER A 49 -4.92 9.82 -5.09
C SER A 49 -3.85 9.75 -4.02
N LEU A 50 -3.38 8.53 -3.77
CA LEU A 50 -2.26 8.21 -2.91
C LEU A 50 -1.06 7.81 -3.79
N ASP A 51 0.14 8.26 -3.42
CA ASP A 51 1.42 7.78 -3.97
C ASP A 51 2.01 6.74 -3.02
N ILE A 52 2.16 5.51 -3.51
CA ILE A 52 2.69 4.37 -2.75
C ILE A 52 4.13 4.14 -3.18
N ARG A 53 5.06 4.25 -2.22
CA ARG A 53 6.49 4.01 -2.43
C ARG A 53 6.92 2.84 -1.57
N ILE A 54 7.68 1.92 -2.17
CA ILE A 54 8.12 0.72 -1.47
C ILE A 54 9.64 0.67 -1.47
N ARG A 55 10.21 0.38 -0.30
CA ARG A 55 11.66 0.19 -0.11
C ARG A 55 11.93 -1.19 0.44
N SER A 56 12.80 -1.95 -0.23
CA SER A 56 13.33 -3.23 0.27
C SER A 56 14.84 -3.09 0.47
N GLY A 57 15.29 -3.17 1.71
CA GLY A 57 16.66 -2.80 2.09
C GLY A 57 17.02 -1.38 1.65
N ASN A 58 18.09 -1.25 0.85
CA ASN A 58 18.55 0.03 0.28
C ASN A 58 18.01 0.31 -1.13
N GLN A 59 17.11 -0.53 -1.65
CA GLN A 59 16.55 -0.39 -2.99
C GLN A 59 15.12 0.16 -2.93
N TYR A 60 14.86 1.17 -3.77
CA TYR A 60 13.49 1.58 -4.07
C TYR A 60 12.92 0.66 -5.13
N LEU A 61 11.77 0.08 -4.81
CA LEU A 61 10.96 -0.66 -5.78
C LEU A 61 10.08 0.33 -6.55
N PRO A 62 9.48 -0.08 -7.69
CA PRO A 62 8.58 0.77 -8.44
C PRO A 62 7.47 1.34 -7.55
N SER A 63 7.29 2.65 -7.60
CA SER A 63 6.15 3.31 -6.97
C SER A 63 4.93 3.22 -7.88
N PHE A 64 3.75 3.34 -7.27
CA PHE A 64 2.48 3.35 -7.98
C PHE A 64 1.48 4.24 -7.28
N LYS A 65 0.50 4.73 -8.04
CA LYS A 65 -0.59 5.52 -7.51
C LYS A 65 -1.80 4.64 -7.26
N VAL A 66 -2.50 4.91 -6.17
CA VAL A 66 -3.78 4.29 -5.83
C VAL A 66 -4.84 5.38 -5.81
N THR A 67 -5.94 5.12 -6.49
CA THR A 67 -7.14 5.97 -6.51
C THR A 67 -8.34 5.12 -6.08
N LYS A 68 -9.49 5.76 -5.87
CA LYS A 68 -10.77 5.07 -5.62
C LYS A 68 -11.17 4.03 -6.68
N ASP A 69 -10.64 4.17 -7.90
CA ASP A 69 -10.95 3.30 -9.05
C ASP A 69 -9.89 2.21 -9.24
N THR A 70 -8.85 2.17 -8.39
CA THR A 70 -7.82 1.13 -8.43
C THR A 70 -8.39 -0.15 -7.83
N ASP A 71 -8.39 -1.24 -8.59
CA ASP A 71 -8.86 -2.53 -8.09
C ASP A 71 -7.93 -3.06 -7.00
N HIS A 72 -8.51 -3.43 -5.86
CA HIS A 72 -7.80 -3.95 -4.73
C HIS A 72 -8.69 -4.84 -3.87
N CYS A 73 -8.10 -5.73 -3.08
CA CYS A 73 -8.85 -6.55 -2.14
C CYS A 73 -8.02 -7.03 -0.95
N GLN A 74 -8.70 -7.19 0.18
CA GLN A 74 -8.14 -7.88 1.34
C GLN A 74 -8.19 -9.39 1.14
N LEU A 75 -7.05 -10.07 1.31
CA LEU A 75 -6.93 -11.52 1.25
C LEU A 75 -6.65 -12.13 2.64
N GLY A 76 -7.72 -12.58 3.31
CA GLY A 76 -7.62 -13.14 4.65
C GLY A 76 -7.33 -12.06 5.69
N ARG A 77 -6.48 -12.36 6.69
CA ARG A 77 -6.33 -11.48 7.87
C ARG A 77 -5.26 -10.39 7.72
N LEU A 78 -4.18 -10.67 6.99
CA LEU A 78 -2.95 -9.88 7.00
C LEU A 78 -2.45 -9.55 5.59
N ARG A 79 -3.23 -9.85 4.55
CA ARG A 79 -2.76 -9.68 3.17
C ARG A 79 -3.67 -8.78 2.38
N TYR A 80 -3.07 -8.07 1.45
CA TYR A 80 -3.73 -7.09 0.63
C TYR A 80 -3.21 -7.16 -0.80
N VAL A 81 -4.10 -7.17 -1.78
CA VAL A 81 -3.75 -7.17 -3.21
C VAL A 81 -4.19 -5.87 -3.82
N ILE A 82 -3.32 -5.30 -4.66
CA ILE A 82 -3.59 -4.11 -5.45
C ILE A 82 -3.25 -4.48 -6.90
N ASP A 83 -4.23 -4.37 -7.79
CA ASP A 83 -4.04 -4.62 -9.21
C ASP A 83 -3.59 -3.33 -9.89
N LEU A 84 -2.51 -3.42 -10.67
CA LEU A 84 -1.90 -2.29 -11.37
C LEU A 84 -1.96 -2.49 -12.90
N PRO A 85 -3.15 -2.30 -13.51
CA PRO A 85 -3.42 -2.12 -14.94
C PRO A 85 -2.23 -1.91 -15.85
N GLN A 86 -1.73 -0.70 -15.63
CA GLN A 86 -0.82 0.05 -16.47
C GLN A 86 0.62 -0.49 -16.35
N GLN A 87 0.89 -1.30 -15.32
CA GLN A 87 2.18 -1.96 -15.08
C GLN A 87 2.14 -3.46 -15.40
N ASN A 88 1.00 -3.96 -15.90
CA ASN A 88 0.71 -5.38 -16.09
C ASN A 88 1.14 -6.28 -14.92
N SER A 89 0.84 -5.82 -13.71
CA SER A 89 1.23 -6.50 -12.48
C SER A 89 0.23 -6.30 -11.36
N SER A 90 0.28 -7.19 -10.39
CA SER A 90 -0.43 -7.08 -9.12
C SER A 90 0.58 -7.10 -7.99
N VAL A 91 0.31 -6.31 -6.97
CA VAL A 91 1.12 -6.21 -5.76
C VAL A 91 0.38 -6.89 -4.62
N LEU A 92 1.02 -7.89 -4.01
CA LEU A 92 0.56 -8.56 -2.80
C LEU A 92 1.42 -8.09 -1.61
N LEU A 93 0.80 -7.34 -0.71
CA LEU A 93 1.36 -6.90 0.55
C LEU A 93 0.97 -7.87 1.66
N ASN A 94 1.96 -8.36 2.38
CA ASN A 94 1.77 -9.16 3.60
C ASN A 94 2.21 -8.33 4.81
N PHE A 95 1.28 -8.00 5.69
CA PHE A 95 1.54 -7.29 6.94
C PHE A 95 1.93 -8.29 8.04
N THR A 96 2.81 -7.87 8.95
CA THR A 96 3.19 -8.70 10.11
C THR A 96 2.17 -8.57 11.23
N HIS A 97 1.62 -7.36 11.46
CA HIS A 97 0.66 -7.09 12.52
C HIS A 97 -0.72 -6.71 11.98
N ARG A 98 -1.77 -7.07 12.73
CA ARG A 98 -3.16 -6.77 12.37
C ARG A 98 -3.48 -5.28 12.47
N GLU A 99 -2.81 -4.57 13.37
CA GLU A 99 -2.95 -3.12 13.59
C GLU A 99 -2.52 -2.36 12.33
N ASP A 100 -1.31 -2.64 11.83
CA ASP A 100 -0.80 -2.08 10.56
C ASP A 100 -1.77 -2.29 9.39
N LYS A 101 -2.37 -3.48 9.29
CA LYS A 101 -3.37 -3.77 8.26
C LYS A 101 -4.67 -2.96 8.44
N THR A 102 -5.08 -2.73 9.69
CA THR A 102 -6.30 -1.99 9.98
C THR A 102 -6.10 -0.51 9.65
N GLU A 103 -4.92 0.02 9.99
CA GLU A 103 -4.51 1.35 9.59
C GLU A 103 -4.39 1.49 8.07
N TRP A 104 -3.86 0.50 7.36
CA TRP A 104 -3.82 0.49 5.89
C TRP A 104 -5.20 0.71 5.26
N VAL A 105 -6.23 -0.01 5.73
CA VAL A 105 -7.59 0.15 5.22
C VAL A 105 -8.16 1.54 5.54
N ASN A 106 -7.81 2.12 6.68
CA ASN A 106 -8.27 3.47 7.02
C ASN A 106 -7.59 4.55 6.14
N VAL A 107 -6.37 4.30 5.66
CA VAL A 107 -5.68 5.18 4.71
C VAL A 107 -6.37 5.18 3.34
N GLU A 108 -7.02 4.08 2.94
CA GLU A 108 -7.80 4.02 1.70
C GLU A 108 -9.07 4.87 1.75
N GLU A 109 -9.69 4.98 2.93
CA GLU A 109 -10.81 5.91 3.13
C GLU A 109 -10.39 7.38 2.89
N TRP A 110 -9.09 7.70 2.92
CA TRP A 110 -8.60 9.06 2.64
C TRP A 110 -8.56 9.39 1.15
N GLY A 111 -8.41 8.37 0.28
CA GLY A 111 -8.42 8.53 -1.18
C GLY A 111 -9.81 8.38 -1.81
N SER A 112 -10.85 8.16 -0.99
CA SER A 112 -12.24 7.85 -1.37
C SER A 112 -13.17 9.07 -1.35
#